data_AF-A0A2B7Y726-F1
#
_entry.id   AF-A0A2B7Y726-F1
#
_cell.length_a   1.000
_cell.length_b   1.000
_cell.length_c   1.000
_cell.angle_alpha   90.00
_cell.angle_beta   90.00
_cell.angle_gamma   90.00
#
_symmetry.space_group_name_H-M   'P 1'
#
loop_
_entity.id
_entity.type
_entity.pdbx_description
1 polymer ?
#
loop_
_entity_poly.entity_id
_entity_poly.type
_entity_poly.pdbx_seq_one_letter_code
_entity_poly.pdbx_strand_id
1 'polypeptide(L)'
;MKTSSRFLTAVILLAFLLWLKARWNSIQAQWPEFQQISSYPQQAHAKQEAASNDRHQSPSDKLRAPIRPSVPNRVIVVAKQSDDDTDWLMDELPDWQHAVYTLDDPTTPGFLHLPKSARPLKATAYLTYIIDNYFSLPSTLVFVHPHRSGFPRALHNEFPDHDPPHDIVYALKRLRIDFVQENGYANLRCTHEPGCLDEIRPFREPRDAWRSGAESVYAEAWKTVFNSSKDDEVPWVVGTPCCGQFAVSRRQVWKRGIGEYMWFRKWVMENGLEDEICERVVEYLWHVIFGRRSV
;
A
#
# COMPACT_ATOMS: atom_id res chain seq x y z
N MET A 1 10.88 54.65 11.69
CA MET A 1 10.07 53.89 10.71
C MET A 1 10.52 52.43 10.47
N LYS A 2 11.78 52.02 10.70
CA LYS A 2 12.24 50.62 10.50
C LYS A 2 11.79 49.61 11.57
N THR A 3 11.51 50.05 12.79
CA THR A 3 11.10 49.19 13.92
C THR A 3 9.67 48.68 13.82
N SER A 4 8.75 49.51 13.29
CA SER A 4 7.34 49.15 13.09
C SER A 4 7.17 48.01 12.06
N SER A 5 7.99 48.01 10.99
CA SER A 5 7.96 46.96 9.97
C SER A 5 8.39 45.59 10.50
N ARG A 6 9.44 45.52 11.33
CA ARG A 6 9.92 44.26 11.93
C ARG A 6 8.95 43.68 12.95
N PHE A 7 8.24 44.55 13.69
CA PHE A 7 7.21 44.13 14.63
C PHE A 7 6.02 43.50 13.90
N LEU A 8 5.58 44.12 12.80
CA LEU A 8 4.50 43.59 11.97
C LEU A 8 4.86 42.23 11.35
N THR A 9 6.10 42.04 10.86
CA THR A 9 6.53 40.74 10.33
C THR A 9 6.53 39.66 11.41
N ALA A 10 6.99 39.98 12.62
CA ALA A 10 7.01 39.03 13.73
C ALA A 10 5.60 38.60 14.16
N VAL A 11 4.64 39.54 14.19
CA VAL A 11 3.23 39.25 14.50
C VAL A 11 2.60 38.35 13.43
N ILE A 12 2.87 38.60 12.14
CA ILE A 12 2.36 37.77 11.04
C ILE A 12 2.95 36.36 11.09
N LEU A 13 4.27 36.23 11.34
CA LEU A 13 4.92 34.93 11.51
C LEU A 13 4.36 34.16 12.70
N LEU A 14 4.15 34.83 13.84
CA LEU A 14 3.57 34.21 15.02
C LEU A 14 2.13 33.75 14.76
N ALA A 15 1.31 34.58 14.11
CA ALA A 15 -0.05 34.23 13.72
C ALA A 15 -0.07 33.04 12.74
N PHE A 16 0.84 33.01 11.77
CA PHE A 16 0.99 31.89 10.84
C PHE A 16 1.42 30.60 11.55
N LEU A 17 2.37 30.67 12.49
CA LEU A 17 2.79 29.52 13.30
C LEU A 17 1.67 29.02 14.22
N LEU A 18 0.89 29.93 14.82
CA LEU A 18 -0.29 29.57 15.61
C LEU A 18 -1.38 28.94 14.75
N TRP A 19 -1.60 29.44 13.53
CA TRP A 19 -2.52 28.84 12.57
C TRP A 19 -2.05 27.45 12.12
N LEU A 20 -0.76 27.28 11.81
CA LEU A 20 -0.18 25.97 11.49
C LEU A 20 -0.34 24.99 12.66
N LYS A 21 -0.11 25.44 13.89
CA LYS A 21 -0.27 24.60 15.09
C LYS A 21 -1.73 24.24 15.35
N ALA A 22 -2.66 25.18 15.18
CA ALA A 22 -4.09 24.90 15.31
C ALA A 22 -4.57 23.92 14.23
N ARG A 23 -4.10 24.09 12.98
CA ARG A 23 -4.39 23.17 11.88
C ARG A 23 -3.78 21.79 12.12
N TRP A 24 -2.56 21.72 12.62
CA TRP A 24 -1.91 20.46 13.03
C TRP A 24 -2.69 19.74 14.13
N ASN A 25 -3.11 20.46 15.17
CA ASN A 25 -3.89 19.89 16.26
C ASN A 25 -5.28 19.41 15.79
N SER A 26 -5.93 20.13 14.87
CA SER A 26 -7.19 19.70 14.27
C SER A 26 -7.02 18.42 13.44
N ILE A 27 -5.92 18.30 12.69
CA ILE A 27 -5.59 17.07 11.95
C ILE A 27 -5.32 15.92 12.91
N GLN A 28 -4.59 16.15 14.01
CA GLN A 28 -4.36 15.13 15.04
C GLN A 28 -5.63 14.70 15.76
N ALA A 29 -6.54 15.63 16.07
CA ALA A 29 -7.80 15.34 16.76
C ALA A 29 -8.79 14.54 15.89
N GLN A 30 -8.70 14.65 14.56
CA GLN A 30 -9.50 13.87 13.62
C GLN A 30 -9.00 12.42 13.48
N TRP A 31 -7.84 12.07 14.06
CA TRP A 31 -7.25 10.75 13.84
C TRP A 31 -6.46 10.24 15.05
N PRO A 32 -7.09 9.53 15.99
CA PRO A 32 -6.39 8.96 17.14
C PRO A 32 -5.26 7.98 16.75
N GLU A 33 -5.28 7.37 15.54
CA GLU A 33 -4.21 6.48 15.08
C GLU A 33 -2.86 7.20 14.84
N PHE A 34 -2.81 8.52 14.65
CA PHE A 34 -1.52 9.25 14.53
C PHE A 34 -0.64 9.07 15.78
N GLN A 35 -1.26 8.87 16.95
CA GLN A 35 -0.52 8.60 18.19
C GLN A 35 0.06 7.17 18.24
N GLN A 36 -0.55 6.20 17.53
CA GLN A 36 -0.03 4.83 17.42
C GLN A 36 1.08 4.70 16.37
N ILE A 37 1.01 5.46 15.25
CA ILE A 37 2.06 5.45 14.21
C ILE A 37 3.43 5.87 14.79
N SER A 38 3.45 6.82 15.73
CA SER A 38 4.71 7.26 16.38
C SER A 38 5.36 6.18 17.26
N SER A 39 4.63 5.15 17.70
CA SER A 39 5.15 4.11 18.61
C SER A 39 5.47 2.79 17.90
N TYR A 40 5.01 2.61 16.66
CA TYR A 40 5.20 1.38 15.89
C TYR A 40 6.68 1.08 15.52
N PRO A 41 7.49 2.04 15.04
CA PRO A 41 8.90 1.79 14.74
C PRO A 41 9.69 1.30 15.96
N GLN A 42 9.36 1.80 17.15
CA GLN A 42 10.03 1.41 18.40
C GLN A 42 9.68 -0.02 18.83
N GLN A 43 8.44 -0.48 18.59
CA GLN A 43 8.03 -1.84 18.97
C GLN A 43 8.59 -2.91 18.02
N ALA A 44 8.67 -2.62 16.71
CA ALA A 44 9.25 -3.54 15.73
C ALA A 44 10.77 -3.71 15.97
N HIS A 45 11.49 -2.61 16.22
CA HIS A 45 12.91 -2.66 16.57
C HIS A 45 13.16 -3.35 17.93
N ALA A 46 12.34 -3.08 18.96
CA ALA A 46 12.48 -3.73 20.27
C ALA A 46 12.23 -5.25 20.21
N LYS A 47 11.29 -5.72 19.37
CA LYS A 47 11.05 -7.16 19.17
C LYS A 47 12.23 -7.86 18.46
N GLN A 48 12.88 -7.19 17.51
CA GLN A 48 14.10 -7.71 16.87
C GLN A 48 15.30 -7.72 17.82
N GLU A 49 15.46 -6.70 18.67
CA GLU A 49 16.52 -6.67 19.68
C GLU A 49 16.34 -7.75 20.75
N ALA A 50 15.09 -7.98 21.21
CA ALA A 50 14.76 -9.03 22.16
C ALA A 50 15.07 -10.44 21.61
N ALA A 51 14.77 -10.70 20.33
CA ALA A 51 15.10 -11.98 19.69
C ALA A 51 16.62 -12.20 19.50
N SER A 52 17.44 -11.14 19.51
CA SER A 52 18.89 -11.23 19.36
C SER A 52 19.65 -11.46 20.68
N ASN A 53 19.03 -11.11 21.81
CA ASN A 53 19.67 -11.15 23.14
C ASN A 53 19.62 -12.53 23.82
N ASP A 54 18.97 -13.53 23.22
CA ASP A 54 18.82 -14.87 23.82
C ASP A 54 19.97 -15.85 23.48
N ARG A 55 21.07 -15.38 22.89
CA ARG A 55 22.30 -16.19 22.73
C ARG A 55 23.34 -15.80 23.77
N HIS A 56 23.56 -16.69 24.74
CA HIS A 56 24.73 -16.66 25.62
C HIS A 56 26.02 -16.58 24.80
N GLN A 57 26.71 -15.43 24.83
CA GLN A 57 28.04 -15.26 24.26
C GLN A 57 29.09 -15.45 25.35
N SER A 58 30.00 -16.41 25.11
CA SER A 58 31.15 -16.70 25.98
C SER A 58 32.25 -15.62 25.82
N PRO A 59 33.08 -15.33 26.84
CA PRO A 59 33.89 -14.10 26.89
C PRO A 59 35.11 -13.99 25.94
N SER A 60 35.35 -14.95 25.04
CA SER A 60 36.61 -15.02 24.26
C SER A 60 36.57 -14.46 22.82
N ASP A 61 35.40 -14.11 22.27
CA ASP A 61 35.30 -13.69 20.85
C ASP A 61 35.21 -12.17 20.65
N LYS A 62 36.14 -11.41 21.24
CA LYS A 62 36.21 -9.94 21.11
C LYS A 62 36.93 -9.41 19.87
N LEU A 63 37.15 -10.22 18.82
CA LEU A 63 37.86 -9.75 17.62
C LEU A 63 37.22 -10.18 16.28
N ARG A 64 35.90 -10.11 16.17
CA ARG A 64 35.19 -9.87 14.92
C ARG A 64 33.75 -9.51 15.27
N ALA A 65 33.40 -8.22 15.15
CA ALA A 65 31.99 -7.86 15.20
C ALA A 65 31.27 -8.69 14.12
N PRO A 66 30.23 -9.47 14.46
CA PRO A 66 29.47 -10.19 13.44
C PRO A 66 28.93 -9.14 12.48
N ILE A 67 29.25 -9.29 11.19
CA ILE A 67 28.59 -8.53 10.12
C ILE A 67 27.11 -8.86 10.26
N ARG A 68 26.34 -7.98 10.89
CA ARG A 68 24.89 -8.13 10.95
C ARG A 68 24.42 -8.12 9.49
N PRO A 69 23.74 -9.17 8.99
CA PRO A 69 23.21 -9.13 7.65
C PRO A 69 22.31 -7.90 7.54
N SER A 70 22.58 -7.05 6.55
CA SER A 70 21.78 -5.86 6.31
C SER A 70 20.36 -6.30 5.99
N VAL A 71 19.36 -5.79 6.72
CA VAL A 71 17.95 -6.06 6.42
C VAL A 71 17.68 -5.72 4.96
N PRO A 72 17.06 -6.62 4.16
CA PRO A 72 16.86 -6.37 2.74
C PRO A 72 16.11 -5.06 2.50
N ASN A 73 16.59 -4.21 1.60
CA ASN A 73 15.96 -2.90 1.33
C ASN A 73 14.74 -3.02 0.39
N ARG A 74 13.92 -4.06 0.57
CA ARG A 74 12.74 -4.36 -0.25
C ARG A 74 11.79 -5.28 0.50
N VAL A 75 10.49 -5.14 0.24
CA VAL A 75 9.43 -5.87 0.94
C VAL A 75 8.36 -6.38 -0.03
N ILE A 76 7.82 -7.56 0.29
CA ILE A 76 6.61 -8.10 -0.31
C ILE A 76 5.52 -8.06 0.75
N VAL A 77 4.42 -7.40 0.43
CA VAL A 77 3.24 -7.25 1.27
C VAL A 77 2.15 -8.13 0.68
N VAL A 78 1.61 -9.03 1.51
CA VAL A 78 0.59 -9.99 1.11
C VAL A 78 -0.60 -9.86 2.06
N ALA A 79 -1.80 -9.84 1.49
CA ALA A 79 -3.04 -9.94 2.24
C ALA A 79 -3.67 -11.30 1.94
N LYS A 80 -3.88 -12.12 2.98
CA LYS A 80 -4.29 -13.52 2.87
C LYS A 80 -5.52 -13.83 3.72
N GLN A 81 -6.26 -14.86 3.34
CA GLN A 81 -7.19 -15.57 4.22
C GLN A 81 -6.42 -16.59 5.06
N SER A 82 -7.01 -17.07 6.15
CA SER A 82 -6.35 -17.99 7.08
C SER A 82 -5.96 -19.32 6.42
N ASP A 83 -6.71 -19.76 5.42
CA ASP A 83 -6.50 -21.00 4.65
C ASP A 83 -5.58 -20.85 3.42
N ASP A 84 -5.18 -19.63 3.07
CA ASP A 84 -4.23 -19.38 1.99
C ASP A 84 -2.80 -19.79 2.38
N ASP A 85 -2.10 -20.46 1.47
CA ASP A 85 -0.68 -20.79 1.64
C ASP A 85 0.23 -19.64 1.18
N THR A 86 1.06 -19.16 2.11
CA THR A 86 2.06 -18.10 1.85
C THR A 86 3.47 -18.50 2.28
N ASP A 87 3.69 -19.77 2.66
CA ASP A 87 4.99 -20.24 3.17
C ASP A 87 6.08 -20.16 2.09
N TRP A 88 5.66 -20.24 0.82
CA TRP A 88 6.50 -20.03 -0.36
C TRP A 88 7.28 -18.70 -0.35
N LEU A 89 6.82 -17.67 0.36
CA LEU A 89 7.53 -16.38 0.46
C LEU A 89 8.93 -16.56 1.07
N MET A 90 9.02 -17.33 2.15
CA MET A 90 10.26 -17.58 2.87
C MET A 90 11.19 -18.49 2.07
N ASP A 91 10.63 -19.52 1.45
CA ASP A 91 11.40 -20.52 0.71
C ASP A 91 11.96 -19.97 -0.61
N GLU A 92 11.16 -19.19 -1.33
CA GLU A 92 11.48 -18.77 -2.70
C GLU A 92 12.07 -17.36 -2.79
N LEU A 93 11.76 -16.50 -1.82
CA LEU A 93 12.14 -15.08 -1.81
C LEU A 93 12.78 -14.66 -0.46
N PRO A 94 13.79 -15.40 0.06
CA PRO A 94 14.41 -15.12 1.36
C PRO A 94 15.15 -13.77 1.41
N ASP A 95 15.53 -13.24 0.25
CA ASP A 95 16.21 -11.95 0.13
C ASP A 95 15.23 -10.75 0.08
N TRP A 96 13.96 -10.98 0.39
CA TRP A 96 12.94 -9.96 0.56
C TRP A 96 12.47 -9.96 2.02
N GLN A 97 12.12 -8.78 2.54
CA GLN A 97 11.27 -8.74 3.73
C GLN A 97 9.85 -9.17 3.34
N HIS A 98 9.12 -9.76 4.28
CA HIS A 98 7.74 -10.16 4.06
C HIS A 98 6.83 -9.53 5.12
N ALA A 99 5.70 -8.98 4.66
CA ALA A 99 4.67 -8.42 5.51
C ALA A 99 3.34 -9.08 5.14
N VAL A 100 2.94 -10.11 5.91
CA VAL A 100 1.76 -10.93 5.61
C VAL A 100 0.64 -10.58 6.59
N TYR A 101 -0.48 -10.09 6.06
CA TYR A 101 -1.68 -9.71 6.81
C TYR A 101 -2.77 -10.77 6.64
N THR A 102 -3.29 -11.30 7.74
CA THR A 102 -4.42 -12.25 7.72
C THR A 102 -5.73 -11.48 7.92
N LEU A 103 -6.63 -11.56 6.95
CA LEU A 103 -7.82 -10.71 6.85
C LEU A 103 -8.98 -11.20 7.72
N ASP A 104 -9.11 -12.51 7.90
CA ASP A 104 -10.25 -13.21 8.51
C ASP A 104 -9.96 -13.79 9.91
N ASP A 105 -8.70 -13.79 10.35
CA ASP A 105 -8.29 -14.34 11.65
C ASP A 105 -7.39 -13.37 12.45
N PRO A 106 -7.94 -12.73 13.51
CA PRO A 106 -7.17 -11.83 14.37
C PRO A 106 -6.32 -12.59 15.41
N THR A 107 -6.32 -13.91 15.40
CA THR A 107 -5.66 -14.76 16.41
C THR A 107 -4.46 -15.54 15.88
N THR A 108 -4.21 -15.54 14.57
CA THR A 108 -3.12 -16.30 13.93
C THR A 108 -1.74 -15.89 14.46
N PRO A 109 -1.03 -16.75 15.21
CA PRO A 109 0.29 -16.40 15.73
C PRO A 109 1.32 -16.21 14.61
N GLY A 110 2.13 -15.16 14.70
CA GLY A 110 3.26 -14.92 13.78
C GLY A 110 2.96 -14.08 12.53
N PHE A 111 1.70 -13.72 12.29
CA PHE A 111 1.31 -12.85 11.16
C PHE A 111 1.02 -11.41 11.62
N LEU A 112 1.03 -10.47 10.68
CA LEU A 112 0.59 -9.10 10.95
C LEU A 112 -0.95 -9.09 10.97
N HIS A 113 -1.52 -8.44 11.98
CA HIS A 113 -2.98 -8.30 12.09
C HIS A 113 -3.41 -6.91 11.66
N LEU A 114 -4.58 -6.84 11.05
CA LEU A 114 -5.25 -5.56 10.83
C LEU A 114 -5.84 -5.03 12.14
N PRO A 115 -5.99 -3.71 12.31
CA PRO A 115 -6.74 -3.16 13.42
C PRO A 115 -8.16 -3.73 13.46
N LYS A 116 -8.71 -3.97 14.66
CA LYS A 116 -10.04 -4.59 14.82
C LYS A 116 -11.19 -3.85 14.13
N SER A 117 -11.04 -2.55 13.90
CA SER A 117 -12.01 -1.73 13.17
C SER A 117 -11.91 -1.85 11.65
N ALA A 118 -10.87 -2.49 11.13
CA ALA A 118 -10.61 -2.64 9.71
C ALA A 118 -11.64 -3.56 9.04
N ARG A 119 -12.20 -3.09 7.93
CA ARG A 119 -12.86 -3.97 6.96
C ARG A 119 -11.81 -4.90 6.34
N PRO A 120 -12.05 -6.22 6.26
CA PRO A 120 -11.06 -7.23 5.89
C PRO A 120 -10.79 -7.28 4.37
N LEU A 121 -10.51 -6.13 3.77
CA LEU A 121 -10.16 -6.00 2.35
C LEU A 121 -8.65 -6.00 2.16
N LYS A 122 -8.18 -6.52 1.02
CA LYS A 122 -6.74 -6.48 0.65
C LYS A 122 -6.23 -5.04 0.60
N ALA A 123 -7.07 -4.13 0.11
CA ALA A 123 -6.78 -2.70 0.08
C ALA A 123 -6.48 -2.12 1.47
N THR A 124 -7.21 -2.56 2.50
CA THR A 124 -6.99 -2.12 3.88
C THR A 124 -5.61 -2.54 4.36
N ALA A 125 -5.19 -3.79 4.09
CA ALA A 125 -3.87 -4.28 4.46
C ALA A 125 -2.73 -3.52 3.77
N TYR A 126 -2.86 -3.27 2.47
CA TYR A 126 -1.83 -2.55 1.71
C TYR A 126 -1.67 -1.12 2.22
N LEU A 127 -2.79 -0.43 2.48
CA LEU A 127 -2.76 0.92 3.03
C LEU A 127 -2.24 0.94 4.48
N THR A 128 -2.62 -0.04 5.30
CA THR A 128 -2.07 -0.19 6.67
C THR A 128 -0.55 -0.32 6.63
N TYR A 129 0.00 -1.19 5.77
CA TYR A 129 1.45 -1.34 5.65
C TYR A 129 2.13 0.00 5.30
N ILE A 130 1.60 0.71 4.30
CA ILE A 130 2.14 2.01 3.87
C ILE A 130 2.12 3.02 5.03
N ILE A 131 1.02 3.09 5.78
CA ILE A 131 0.84 4.04 6.88
C ILE A 131 1.78 3.72 8.04
N ASP A 132 1.80 2.47 8.50
CA ASP A 132 2.58 2.05 9.68
C ASP A 132 4.09 2.19 9.46
N ASN A 133 4.53 2.03 8.21
CA ASN A 133 5.94 2.05 7.83
C ASN A 133 6.34 3.33 7.08
N TYR A 134 5.45 4.33 6.97
CA TYR A 134 5.61 5.45 6.04
C TYR A 134 6.98 6.14 6.13
N PHE A 135 7.51 6.33 7.35
CA PHE A 135 8.79 7.01 7.58
C PHE A 135 10.02 6.09 7.50
N SER A 136 9.82 4.78 7.42
CA SER A 136 10.87 3.75 7.42
C SER A 136 10.73 2.76 6.25
N LEU A 137 9.97 3.13 5.21
CA LEU A 137 9.74 2.27 4.05
C LEU A 137 11.06 1.75 3.45
N PRO A 138 11.11 0.46 3.05
CA PRO A 138 12.17 -0.05 2.17
C PRO A 138 12.11 0.65 0.81
N SER A 139 13.19 0.62 0.02
CA SER A 139 13.25 1.35 -1.26
C SER A 139 12.24 0.85 -2.29
N THR A 140 11.87 -0.44 -2.23
CA THR A 140 10.89 -1.08 -3.11
C THR A 140 9.85 -1.83 -2.29
N LEU A 141 8.58 -1.55 -2.56
CA LEU A 141 7.46 -2.28 -2.01
C LEU A 141 6.78 -3.04 -3.15
N VAL A 142 6.39 -4.28 -2.89
CA VAL A 142 5.63 -5.11 -3.81
C VAL A 142 4.39 -5.63 -3.11
N PHE A 143 3.25 -5.50 -3.76
CA PHE A 143 1.95 -5.92 -3.22
C PHE A 143 1.38 -7.02 -4.11
N VAL A 144 1.14 -8.20 -3.53
CA VAL A 144 0.70 -9.40 -4.26
C VAL A 144 -0.38 -10.15 -3.50
N HIS A 145 -1.20 -10.87 -4.25
CA HIS A 145 -2.13 -11.87 -3.72
C HIS A 145 -1.36 -13.08 -3.16
N PRO A 146 -1.99 -13.91 -2.33
CA PRO A 146 -1.29 -15.00 -1.64
C PRO A 146 -0.98 -16.21 -2.54
N HIS A 147 -1.68 -16.33 -3.67
CA HIS A 147 -1.60 -17.52 -4.52
C HIS A 147 -0.33 -17.53 -5.38
N ARG A 148 0.56 -18.49 -5.12
CA ARG A 148 1.82 -18.63 -5.87
C ARG A 148 1.62 -18.91 -7.36
N SER A 149 0.93 -19.99 -7.69
CA SER A 149 0.83 -20.53 -9.05
C SER A 149 -0.39 -21.42 -9.25
N GLY A 150 -0.70 -21.74 -10.50
CA GLY A 150 -1.74 -22.70 -10.88
C GLY A 150 -3.08 -22.08 -11.29
N PHE A 151 -3.99 -22.92 -11.74
CA PHE A 151 -5.32 -22.54 -12.19
C PHE A 151 -6.41 -23.24 -11.35
N PRO A 152 -7.53 -22.57 -11.02
CA PRO A 152 -7.88 -21.19 -11.34
C PRO A 152 -7.37 -20.16 -10.31
N ARG A 153 -6.86 -20.61 -9.15
CA ARG A 153 -6.61 -19.72 -8.01
C ARG A 153 -5.60 -18.61 -8.32
N ALA A 154 -4.55 -18.87 -9.08
CA ALA A 154 -3.51 -17.90 -9.40
C ALA A 154 -3.69 -17.19 -10.75
N LEU A 155 -4.88 -17.24 -11.37
CA LEU A 155 -5.15 -16.60 -12.68
C LEU A 155 -4.84 -15.08 -12.71
N HIS A 156 -4.76 -14.44 -11.54
CA HIS A 156 -4.35 -13.05 -11.38
C HIS A 156 -2.84 -12.79 -11.55
N ASN A 157 -2.02 -13.84 -11.70
CA ASN A 157 -0.59 -13.72 -11.97
C ASN A 157 -0.28 -13.78 -13.47
N GLU A 158 0.86 -13.20 -13.83
CA GLU A 158 1.41 -13.25 -15.18
C GLU A 158 2.01 -14.63 -15.51
N PHE A 159 2.39 -14.84 -16.77
CA PHE A 159 3.05 -16.06 -17.27
C PHE A 159 2.14 -17.30 -17.26
N PRO A 160 1.02 -17.28 -18.00
CA PRO A 160 0.10 -18.43 -18.11
C PRO A 160 0.77 -19.68 -18.69
N ASP A 161 1.79 -19.52 -19.54
CA ASP A 161 2.47 -20.62 -20.25
C ASP A 161 3.73 -21.13 -19.52
N HIS A 162 4.04 -20.63 -18.32
CA HIS A 162 5.15 -21.13 -17.50
C HIS A 162 4.79 -22.49 -16.86
N ASP A 163 5.79 -23.23 -16.36
CA ASP A 163 5.58 -24.47 -15.59
C ASP A 163 6.20 -24.34 -14.19
N PRO A 164 5.39 -24.20 -13.12
CA PRO A 164 3.92 -24.19 -13.13
C PRO A 164 3.35 -22.89 -13.72
N PRO A 165 2.12 -22.92 -14.28
CA PRO A 165 1.50 -21.74 -14.90
C PRO A 165 1.16 -20.68 -13.85
N HIS A 166 1.12 -19.41 -14.26
CA HIS A 166 0.73 -18.29 -13.40
C HIS A 166 1.61 -18.11 -12.15
N ASP A 167 2.92 -18.36 -12.26
CA ASP A 167 3.83 -18.32 -11.11
C ASP A 167 4.30 -16.89 -10.77
N ILE A 168 3.83 -16.35 -9.65
CA ILE A 168 4.25 -15.03 -9.15
C ILE A 168 5.73 -15.01 -8.76
N VAL A 169 6.30 -16.12 -8.30
CA VAL A 169 7.73 -16.20 -7.94
C VAL A 169 8.58 -15.99 -9.19
N TYR A 170 8.17 -16.56 -10.32
CA TYR A 170 8.84 -16.38 -11.60
C TYR A 170 8.86 -14.90 -12.02
N ALA A 171 7.74 -14.19 -11.83
CA ALA A 171 7.61 -12.76 -12.08
C ALA A 171 8.49 -11.93 -11.14
N LEU A 172 8.42 -12.19 -9.83
CA LEU A 172 9.14 -11.43 -8.80
C LEU A 172 10.65 -11.58 -8.90
N LYS A 173 11.16 -12.77 -9.24
CA LYS A 173 12.60 -13.00 -9.49
C LYS A 173 13.10 -12.24 -10.73
N ARG A 174 12.22 -11.82 -11.64
CA ARG A 174 12.52 -11.04 -12.85
C ARG A 174 12.13 -9.56 -12.75
N LEU A 175 11.57 -9.13 -11.62
CA LEU A 175 11.18 -7.75 -11.41
C LEU A 175 12.40 -6.83 -11.53
N ARG A 176 12.38 -5.97 -12.55
CA ARG A 176 13.45 -4.97 -12.76
C ARG A 176 13.30 -3.84 -11.76
N ILE A 177 14.01 -3.95 -10.64
CA ILE A 177 13.97 -2.95 -9.55
C ILE A 177 14.29 -1.55 -10.06
N ASP A 178 15.31 -1.40 -10.92
CA ASP A 178 15.69 -0.11 -11.49
C ASP A 178 14.53 0.55 -12.24
N PHE A 179 13.76 -0.22 -13.00
CA PHE A 179 12.54 0.28 -13.66
C PHE A 179 11.50 0.77 -12.64
N VAL A 180 11.31 0.06 -11.52
CA VAL A 180 10.39 0.51 -10.46
C VAL A 180 10.89 1.80 -9.81
N GLN A 181 12.20 1.96 -9.61
CA GLN A 181 12.80 3.16 -9.02
C GLN A 181 12.72 4.38 -9.95
N GLU A 182 13.00 4.19 -11.24
CA GLU A 182 12.92 5.21 -12.28
C GLU A 182 11.49 5.62 -12.56
N ASN A 183 10.65 4.62 -12.87
CA ASN A 183 9.27 4.86 -13.27
C ASN A 183 8.44 5.30 -12.06
N GLY A 184 8.64 4.67 -10.89
CA GLY A 184 7.90 4.91 -9.65
C GLY A 184 6.90 3.83 -9.27
N TYR A 185 6.29 3.18 -10.25
CA TYR A 185 5.22 2.18 -10.15
C TYR A 185 5.29 1.23 -11.35
N ALA A 186 5.01 -0.05 -11.14
CA ALA A 186 4.85 -1.05 -12.19
C ALA A 186 3.72 -2.01 -11.81
N ASN A 187 2.80 -2.27 -12.74
CA ASN A 187 1.86 -3.39 -12.59
C ASN A 187 2.65 -4.70 -12.78
N LEU A 188 2.34 -5.73 -11.99
CA LEU A 188 3.02 -7.04 -12.10
C LEU A 188 2.45 -7.90 -13.23
N ARG A 189 1.29 -7.54 -13.78
CA ARG A 189 0.77 -8.08 -15.03
C ARG A 189 1.17 -7.17 -16.21
N CYS A 190 1.43 -7.82 -17.34
CA CYS A 190 1.60 -7.23 -18.66
C CYS A 190 0.45 -7.63 -19.60
N THR A 191 -0.26 -8.73 -19.32
CA THR A 191 -1.41 -9.20 -20.08
C THR A 191 -2.56 -8.19 -19.98
N HIS A 192 -3.12 -7.80 -21.14
CA HIS A 192 -4.16 -6.77 -21.21
C HIS A 192 -5.51 -7.23 -20.65
N GLU A 193 -5.85 -8.51 -20.76
CA GLU A 193 -7.14 -9.02 -20.32
C GLU A 193 -7.05 -9.75 -18.97
N PRO A 194 -8.03 -9.55 -18.06
CA PRO A 194 -8.99 -8.45 -18.06
C PRO A 194 -8.33 -7.11 -17.67
N GLY A 195 -9.01 -5.98 -17.95
CA GLY A 195 -8.65 -4.68 -17.40
C GLY A 195 -8.22 -3.59 -18.38
N CYS A 196 -7.48 -3.94 -19.43
CA CYS A 196 -7.09 -3.00 -20.48
C CYS A 196 -7.98 -3.15 -21.72
N LEU A 197 -8.30 -2.08 -22.46
CA LEU A 197 -7.87 -0.69 -22.25
C LEU A 197 -8.92 0.17 -21.52
N ASP A 198 -10.10 -0.38 -21.26
CA ASP A 198 -11.29 0.42 -20.93
C ASP A 198 -12.24 -0.28 -19.95
N GLU A 199 -11.67 -0.98 -18.97
CA GLU A 199 -12.45 -1.75 -17.99
C GLU A 199 -13.52 -0.93 -17.30
N ILE A 200 -13.16 0.27 -16.85
CA ILE A 200 -14.07 1.16 -16.15
C ILE A 200 -14.36 2.38 -17.00
N ARG A 201 -15.63 2.56 -17.36
CA ARG A 201 -16.14 3.79 -17.99
C ARG A 201 -17.19 4.42 -17.07
N PRO A 202 -16.81 5.37 -16.20
CA PRO A 202 -17.69 5.89 -15.14
C PRO A 202 -18.99 6.54 -15.65
N PHE A 203 -19.00 6.99 -16.90
CA PHE A 203 -20.12 7.70 -17.53
C PHE A 203 -20.72 6.92 -18.71
N ARG A 204 -20.51 5.59 -18.80
CA ARG A 204 -21.03 4.77 -19.90
C ARG A 204 -22.56 4.74 -19.88
N GLU A 205 -23.16 5.06 -21.03
CA GLU A 205 -24.58 4.89 -21.31
C GLU A 205 -24.78 4.20 -22.67
N PRO A 206 -25.59 3.12 -22.77
CA PRO A 206 -26.28 2.45 -21.67
C PRO A 206 -25.30 1.70 -20.75
N ARG A 207 -25.69 1.50 -19.49
CA ARG A 207 -24.88 0.72 -18.55
C ARG A 207 -24.70 -0.72 -19.04
N ASP A 208 -23.49 -1.23 -18.90
CA ASP A 208 -23.18 -2.64 -19.14
C ASP A 208 -23.51 -3.43 -17.88
N ALA A 209 -24.49 -4.34 -17.96
CA ALA A 209 -24.92 -5.14 -16.81
C ALA A 209 -23.76 -5.94 -16.18
N TRP A 210 -22.80 -6.41 -17.00
CA TRP A 210 -21.66 -7.19 -16.53
C TRP A 210 -20.56 -6.38 -15.85
N ARG A 211 -20.48 -5.08 -16.14
CA ARG A 211 -19.49 -4.17 -15.54
C ARG A 211 -20.12 -3.20 -14.52
N SER A 212 -21.45 -3.29 -14.36
CA SER A 212 -22.28 -2.27 -13.72
C SER A 212 -21.91 -1.95 -12.29
N GLY A 213 -21.47 -2.93 -11.49
CA GLY A 213 -21.15 -2.73 -10.07
C GLY A 213 -20.12 -1.63 -9.85
N ALA A 214 -18.86 -1.88 -10.19
CA ALA A 214 -17.78 -0.91 -9.99
C ALA A 214 -17.91 0.34 -10.86
N GLU A 215 -18.32 0.21 -12.13
CA GLU A 215 -18.51 1.37 -13.01
C GLU A 215 -19.55 2.35 -12.47
N SER A 216 -20.64 1.85 -11.89
CA SER A 216 -21.74 2.69 -11.40
C SER A 216 -21.37 3.63 -10.28
N VAL A 217 -20.37 3.26 -9.47
CA VAL A 217 -19.95 4.00 -8.28
C VAL A 217 -18.61 4.70 -8.49
N TYR A 218 -17.91 4.43 -9.59
CA TYR A 218 -16.53 4.87 -9.77
C TYR A 218 -16.37 6.39 -9.79
N ALA A 219 -17.29 7.11 -10.43
CA ALA A 219 -17.22 8.58 -10.48
C ALA A 219 -17.31 9.20 -9.07
N GLU A 220 -18.26 8.75 -8.25
CA GLU A 220 -18.44 9.23 -6.88
C GLU A 220 -17.29 8.78 -5.96
N ALA A 221 -16.79 7.55 -6.15
CA ALA A 221 -15.61 7.06 -5.46
C ALA A 221 -14.37 7.91 -5.80
N TRP A 222 -14.14 8.21 -7.08
CA TRP A 222 -13.04 9.08 -7.52
C TRP A 222 -13.09 10.45 -6.87
N LYS A 223 -14.27 11.10 -6.91
CA LYS A 223 -14.49 12.41 -6.28
C LYS A 223 -14.18 12.37 -4.79
N THR A 224 -14.66 11.35 -4.09
CA THR A 224 -14.43 11.20 -2.65
C THR A 224 -12.95 10.94 -2.33
N VAL A 225 -12.34 9.98 -3.04
CA VAL A 225 -10.95 9.58 -2.81
C VAL A 225 -9.98 10.73 -3.09
N PHE A 226 -10.16 11.45 -4.19
CA PHE A 226 -9.27 12.54 -4.58
C PHE A 226 -9.75 13.93 -4.15
N ASN A 227 -10.81 14.00 -3.34
CA ASN A 227 -11.45 15.25 -2.90
C ASN A 227 -11.73 16.21 -4.08
N SER A 228 -12.21 15.64 -5.19
CA SER A 228 -12.59 16.37 -6.40
C SER A 228 -14.08 16.73 -6.34
N SER A 229 -14.42 17.93 -6.77
CA SER A 229 -15.80 18.44 -6.79
C SER A 229 -16.39 18.53 -8.20
N LYS A 230 -15.65 18.13 -9.23
CA LYS A 230 -16.05 18.31 -10.63
C LYS A 230 -15.98 17.02 -11.44
N ASP A 231 -16.98 16.83 -12.30
CA ASP A 231 -17.04 15.66 -13.20
C ASP A 231 -15.91 15.66 -14.24
N ASP A 232 -15.39 16.83 -14.63
CA ASP A 232 -14.32 16.96 -15.63
C ASP A 232 -12.95 16.46 -15.14
N GLU A 233 -12.80 16.27 -13.82
CA GLU A 233 -11.63 15.67 -13.19
C GLU A 233 -11.73 14.14 -13.09
N VAL A 234 -12.92 13.56 -13.33
CA VAL A 234 -13.12 12.11 -13.38
C VAL A 234 -12.77 11.62 -14.79
N PRO A 235 -11.89 10.61 -14.94
CA PRO A 235 -11.55 10.07 -16.25
C PRO A 235 -12.75 9.36 -16.90
N TRP A 236 -12.95 9.60 -18.19
CA TRP A 236 -13.96 8.90 -18.98
C TRP A 236 -13.68 7.40 -19.14
N VAL A 237 -12.41 7.02 -19.09
CA VAL A 237 -11.94 5.65 -19.22
C VAL A 237 -10.81 5.42 -18.23
N VAL A 238 -10.90 4.31 -17.51
CA VAL A 238 -9.82 3.77 -16.70
C VAL A 238 -9.51 2.35 -17.18
N GLY A 239 -8.23 2.11 -17.46
CA GLY A 239 -7.72 0.86 -17.98
C GLY A 239 -6.34 0.57 -17.41
N THR A 240 -6.19 -0.58 -16.80
CA THR A 240 -4.91 -1.12 -16.35
C THR A 240 -5.04 -2.65 -16.28
N PRO A 241 -3.96 -3.43 -16.46
CA PRO A 241 -4.03 -4.87 -16.25
C PRO A 241 -4.63 -5.18 -14.88
N CYS A 242 -5.55 -6.15 -14.81
CA CYS A 242 -6.31 -6.40 -13.58
C CYS A 242 -5.44 -6.75 -12.37
N CYS A 243 -6.18 -6.90 -11.29
CA CYS A 243 -5.90 -7.71 -10.13
C CYS A 243 -5.01 -7.03 -9.10
N GLY A 244 -4.66 -5.76 -9.28
CA GLY A 244 -4.14 -4.94 -8.17
C GLY A 244 -2.83 -5.45 -7.56
N GLN A 245 -2.03 -6.15 -8.37
CA GLN A 245 -0.68 -6.57 -8.00
C GLN A 245 0.34 -5.62 -8.63
N PHE A 246 1.18 -5.01 -7.82
CA PHE A 246 2.06 -3.95 -8.29
C PHE A 246 3.32 -3.80 -7.44
N ALA A 247 4.35 -3.22 -8.04
CA ALA A 247 5.54 -2.75 -7.38
C ALA A 247 5.55 -1.21 -7.38
N VAL A 248 6.00 -0.61 -6.28
CA VAL A 248 6.12 0.84 -6.14
C VAL A 248 7.41 1.20 -5.43
N SER A 249 8.07 2.27 -5.88
CA SER A 249 9.23 2.80 -5.17
C SER A 249 8.80 3.64 -3.99
N ARG A 250 9.58 3.61 -2.91
CA ARG A 250 9.38 4.51 -1.76
C ARG A 250 9.29 5.97 -2.15
N ARG A 251 10.12 6.40 -3.11
CA ARG A 251 10.10 7.78 -3.61
C ARG A 251 8.75 8.13 -4.23
N GLN A 252 8.10 7.17 -4.90
CA GLN A 252 6.76 7.37 -5.45
C GLN A 252 5.69 7.40 -4.36
N VAL A 253 5.80 6.56 -3.32
CA VAL A 253 4.90 6.62 -2.15
C VAL A 253 4.98 7.99 -1.48
N TRP A 254 6.19 8.51 -1.24
CA TRP A 254 6.40 9.82 -0.60
C TRP A 254 5.99 11.04 -1.41
N LYS A 255 5.55 10.88 -2.67
CA LYS A 255 4.94 12.00 -3.41
C LYS A 255 3.58 12.41 -2.84
N ARG A 256 2.92 11.53 -2.08
CA ARG A 256 1.70 11.82 -1.33
C ARG A 256 2.00 11.85 0.15
N GLY A 257 1.39 12.75 0.89
CA GLY A 257 1.55 12.80 2.34
C GLY A 257 0.91 11.59 3.02
N ILE A 258 1.43 11.19 4.19
CA ILE A 258 0.84 10.10 4.99
C ILE A 258 -0.67 10.29 5.24
N GLY A 259 -1.11 11.54 5.42
CA GLY A 259 -2.53 11.86 5.63
C GLY A 259 -3.44 11.50 4.46
N GLU A 260 -2.93 11.49 3.21
CA GLU A 260 -3.70 11.02 2.05
C GLU A 260 -3.90 9.51 2.09
N TYR A 261 -2.86 8.74 2.44
CA TYR A 261 -2.99 7.28 2.61
C TYR A 261 -3.96 6.92 3.74
N MET A 262 -3.92 7.67 4.84
CA MET A 262 -4.88 7.53 5.94
C MET A 262 -6.30 7.82 5.45
N TRP A 263 -6.51 8.90 4.69
CA TRP A 263 -7.79 9.20 4.06
C TRP A 263 -8.28 8.07 3.15
N PHE A 264 -7.42 7.55 2.26
CA PHE A 264 -7.77 6.42 1.40
C PHE A 264 -8.19 5.20 2.23
N ARG A 265 -7.44 4.88 3.29
CA ARG A 265 -7.75 3.74 4.16
C ARG A 265 -9.09 3.90 4.85
N LYS A 266 -9.37 5.09 5.39
CA LYS A 266 -10.66 5.41 6.00
C LYS A 266 -11.80 5.29 5.02
N TRP A 267 -11.64 5.80 3.81
CA TRP A 267 -12.66 5.63 2.77
C TRP A 267 -12.90 4.15 2.46
N VAL A 268 -11.86 3.33 2.30
CA VAL A 268 -11.97 1.87 2.07
C VAL A 268 -12.71 1.17 3.23
N MET A 269 -12.45 1.59 4.47
CA MET A 269 -13.04 1.00 5.66
C MET A 269 -14.49 1.42 5.93
N GLU A 270 -14.84 2.67 5.63
CA GLU A 270 -16.11 3.28 6.07
C GLU A 270 -17.14 3.50 4.96
N ASN A 271 -16.79 3.24 3.69
CA ASN A 271 -17.77 3.36 2.60
C ASN A 271 -18.89 2.31 2.74
N GLY A 272 -20.07 2.63 2.21
CA GLY A 272 -21.24 1.74 2.22
C GLY A 272 -21.35 0.82 1.01
N LEU A 273 -20.27 0.62 0.23
CA LEU A 273 -20.27 -0.28 -0.93
C LEU A 273 -20.16 -1.73 -0.47
N GLU A 274 -20.52 -2.70 -1.31
CA GLU A 274 -20.19 -4.11 -1.11
C GLU A 274 -18.68 -4.36 -1.23
N ASP A 275 -18.17 -5.41 -0.56
CA ASP A 275 -16.72 -5.68 -0.44
C ASP A 275 -16.08 -5.82 -1.82
N GLU A 276 -16.68 -6.64 -2.70
CA GLU A 276 -16.21 -6.88 -4.06
C GLU A 276 -16.20 -5.61 -4.91
N ILE A 277 -17.25 -4.78 -4.82
CA ILE A 277 -17.34 -3.51 -5.54
C ILE A 277 -16.24 -2.56 -5.05
N CYS A 278 -16.05 -2.44 -3.74
CA CYS A 278 -15.00 -1.60 -3.16
C CYS A 278 -13.61 -2.07 -3.60
N GLU A 279 -13.32 -3.37 -3.52
CA GLU A 279 -12.03 -3.91 -3.96
C GLU A 279 -11.79 -3.64 -5.44
N ARG A 280 -12.81 -3.84 -6.29
CA ARG A 280 -12.72 -3.58 -7.72
C ARG A 280 -12.46 -2.11 -8.02
N VAL A 281 -13.12 -1.18 -7.31
CA VAL A 281 -12.84 0.26 -7.45
C VAL A 281 -11.39 0.57 -7.07
N VAL A 282 -10.91 0.07 -5.92
CA VAL A 282 -9.52 0.34 -5.47
C VAL A 282 -8.49 -0.28 -6.40
N GLU A 283 -8.77 -1.46 -6.96
CA GLU A 283 -7.92 -2.13 -7.94
C GLU A 283 -7.55 -1.20 -9.11
N TYR A 284 -8.53 -0.47 -9.64
CA TYR A 284 -8.33 0.50 -10.73
C TYR A 284 -7.92 1.89 -10.25
N LEU A 285 -7.81 2.12 -8.94
CA LEU A 285 -7.26 3.35 -8.39
C LEU A 285 -5.76 3.26 -8.10
N TRP A 286 -5.18 2.07 -7.93
CA TRP A 286 -3.78 1.93 -7.49
C TRP A 286 -2.78 2.69 -8.36
N HIS A 287 -2.85 2.51 -9.67
CA HIS A 287 -1.94 3.18 -10.58
C HIS A 287 -2.09 4.71 -10.51
N VAL A 288 -3.32 5.23 -10.36
CA VAL A 288 -3.61 6.66 -10.20
C VAL A 288 -3.13 7.20 -8.84
N ILE A 289 -3.35 6.44 -7.76
CA ILE A 289 -2.82 6.73 -6.42
C ILE A 289 -1.29 6.90 -6.53
N PHE A 290 -0.61 6.08 -7.33
CA PHE A 290 0.83 6.19 -7.57
C PHE A 290 1.21 7.02 -8.82
N GLY A 291 0.35 7.95 -9.22
CA GLY A 291 0.69 9.03 -10.17
C GLY A 291 0.73 8.61 -11.64
N ARG A 292 0.07 7.51 -12.01
CA ARG A 292 -0.18 7.13 -13.41
C ARG A 292 -1.45 7.78 -13.93
N ARG A 293 -1.50 7.92 -15.25
CA ARG A 293 -2.73 8.27 -15.98
C ARG A 293 -3.72 7.12 -15.86
N SER A 294 -5.00 7.41 -16.05
CA SER A 294 -6.07 6.42 -15.95
C SER A 294 -6.01 5.34 -17.05
N VAL A 295 -5.29 5.58 -18.15
CA VAL A 295 -5.03 4.65 -19.26
C VAL A 295 -3.57 4.76 -19.72
#